data_AF-A0A1U7D1E6-F1
#
_entry.id   AF-A0A1U7D1E6-F1
#
_cell.length_a   1.000
_cell.length_b   1.000
_cell.length_c   1.000
_cell.angle_alpha   90.00
_cell.angle_beta   90.00
_cell.angle_gamma   90.00
#
_symmetry.space_group_name_H-M   'P 1'
#
loop_
_entity.id
_entity.type
_entity.pdbx_description
1 polymer ?
#
loop_
_entity_poly.entity_id
_entity_poly.type
_entity_poly.pdbx_seq_one_letter_code
_entity_poly.pdbx_strand_id
1 'polypeptide(L)'
;MRLICPSCGAQYEVPSNVIPEGGRDVQCSNCGHTWFQAHPDDDPSQAPDAGGPLPDEDPQPESGSADEPTEAAPVADVSDPEAEPEIPPVPSEGTRLRRRRELDPSVAEVLREEAEREARQRAARSAPLESQPELGLSDPGPTEPSLSDAEEDESARRSREARERMARMRGEEPVTPTPDRPAEEATPAATAASRRELLPDIEEINQTLRASSERRSMETPQGRAVVEEEAEAERSSFSNGFRLVLALAIFAVAFYLLAPTIADVFPGLEPLMAAYVAQIDAARLWLDGQVTALLQMLDGMSSEAPPAE
;
A
#
# COMPACT_ATOMS: atom_id res chain seq x y z
N MET A 1 7.71 29.57 6.54
CA MET A 1 8.59 28.72 7.36
C MET A 1 8.75 27.35 6.72
N ARG A 2 9.84 26.63 7.00
CA ARG A 2 10.11 25.33 6.38
C ARG A 2 9.93 24.20 7.38
N LEU A 3 9.12 23.21 7.02
CA LEU A 3 8.80 22.04 7.84
C LEU A 3 9.48 20.83 7.24
N ILE A 4 10.04 19.96 8.10
CA ILE A 4 10.71 18.74 7.68
C ILE A 4 10.05 17.57 8.41
N CYS A 5 9.53 16.61 7.66
CA CYS A 5 8.92 15.43 8.23
C CYS A 5 10.00 14.56 8.92
N PRO A 6 9.89 14.24 10.23
CA PRO A 6 10.90 13.47 10.95
C PRO A 6 10.97 12.00 10.50
N SER A 7 9.89 11.47 9.92
CA SER A 7 9.84 10.07 9.48
C SER A 7 10.46 9.80 8.11
N CYS A 8 10.31 10.70 7.13
CA CYS A 8 10.74 10.44 5.73
C CYS A 8 11.57 11.56 5.11
N GLY A 9 11.85 12.64 5.83
CA GLY A 9 12.69 13.75 5.36
C GLY A 9 12.06 14.64 4.28
N ALA A 10 10.77 14.47 3.97
CA ALA A 10 10.06 15.36 3.06
C ALA A 10 10.03 16.80 3.59
N GLN A 11 10.20 17.78 2.70
CA GLN A 11 10.33 19.19 3.04
C GLN A 11 9.14 19.98 2.48
N TYR A 12 8.48 20.77 3.33
CA TYR A 12 7.31 21.56 2.98
C TYR A 12 7.55 23.03 3.30
N GLU A 13 7.14 23.91 2.40
CA GLU A 13 7.13 25.35 2.62
C GLU A 13 5.71 25.79 2.95
N VAL A 14 5.52 26.26 4.19
CA VAL A 14 4.21 26.66 4.71
C VAL A 14 4.28 28.10 5.22
N PRO A 15 3.35 28.98 4.84
CA PRO A 15 3.24 30.32 5.42
C PRO A 15 3.03 30.26 6.95
N SER A 16 3.68 31.14 7.71
CA SER A 16 3.62 31.11 9.19
C SER A 16 2.21 31.36 9.74
N ASN A 17 1.37 32.11 9.03
CA ASN A 17 -0.02 32.38 9.41
C ASN A 17 -0.96 31.14 9.39
N VAL A 18 -0.51 30.01 8.85
CA VAL A 18 -1.28 28.75 8.83
C VAL A 18 -1.06 27.93 10.11
N ILE A 19 -0.02 28.24 10.87
CA ILE A 19 0.25 27.63 12.18
C ILE A 19 -0.18 28.66 13.25
N PRO A 20 -1.16 28.36 14.12
CA PRO A 20 -1.53 29.24 15.22
C PRO A 20 -0.40 29.38 16.25
N GLU A 21 -0.40 30.44 17.06
CA GLU A 21 0.54 30.66 18.17
C GLU A 21 0.63 29.44 19.11
N GLY A 22 -0.52 28.83 19.44
CA GLY A 22 -0.56 27.59 20.23
C GLY A 22 0.01 26.33 19.55
N GLY A 23 0.62 26.45 18.37
CA GLY A 23 1.07 25.35 17.53
C GLY A 23 -0.08 24.55 16.91
N ARG A 24 0.27 23.59 16.06
CA ARG A 24 -0.71 22.70 15.40
C ARG A 24 -0.09 21.36 15.03
N ASP A 25 -0.89 20.31 15.08
CA ASP A 25 -0.55 19.02 14.49
C ASP A 25 -0.57 19.08 12.95
N VAL A 26 0.55 18.70 12.35
CA VAL A 26 0.74 18.65 10.90
C VAL A 26 0.96 17.21 10.44
N GLN A 27 0.36 16.85 9.30
CA GLN A 27 0.47 15.51 8.71
C GLN A 27 1.29 15.56 7.42
N CYS A 28 2.26 14.64 7.30
CA CYS A 28 3.07 14.49 6.09
C CYS A 28 2.24 13.89 4.95
N SER A 29 2.15 14.58 3.82
CA SER A 29 1.44 14.05 2.64
C SER A 29 2.15 12.86 1.99
N ASN A 30 3.46 12.69 2.22
CA ASN A 30 4.25 11.62 1.60
C ASN A 30 4.19 10.29 2.38
N CYS A 31 4.14 10.32 3.72
CA CYS A 31 4.16 9.11 4.54
C CYS A 31 3.04 9.02 5.59
N GLY A 32 2.20 10.04 5.73
CA GLY A 32 1.10 10.08 6.70
C GLY A 32 1.49 10.32 8.16
N HIS A 33 2.80 10.42 8.46
CA HIS A 33 3.27 10.70 9.82
C HIS A 33 2.76 12.08 10.30
N THR A 34 2.23 12.13 11.51
CA THR A 34 1.68 13.34 12.13
C THR A 34 2.58 13.76 13.28
N TRP A 35 2.97 15.03 13.32
CA TRP A 35 3.78 15.59 14.40
C TRP A 35 3.29 16.98 14.77
N PHE A 36 3.57 17.41 16.00
CA PHE A 36 3.23 18.74 16.48
C PHE A 36 4.27 19.75 16.00
N GLN A 37 3.81 20.85 15.42
CA GLN A 37 4.65 21.97 15.02
C GLN A 37 4.29 23.22 15.82
N ALA A 38 5.25 23.72 16.61
CA ALA A 38 5.14 25.00 17.29
C ALA A 38 5.24 26.18 16.29
N HIS A 39 4.59 27.29 16.63
CA HIS A 39 4.78 28.56 15.93
C HIS A 39 6.24 29.03 16.11
N PRO A 40 6.88 29.66 15.12
CA PRO A 40 8.27 30.07 15.24
C PRO A 40 8.51 31.14 16.32
N ASP A 41 7.46 31.83 16.76
CA ASP A 41 7.53 32.83 17.84
C ASP A 41 7.34 32.23 19.25
N ASP A 42 6.89 30.96 19.35
CA ASP A 42 6.66 30.23 20.61
C ASP A 42 7.75 29.17 20.88
N ASP A 43 8.88 29.25 20.18
CA ASP A 43 9.99 28.30 20.32
C ASP A 43 10.68 28.47 21.69
N PRO A 44 10.57 27.50 22.63
CA PRO A 44 11.16 27.61 23.96
C PRO A 44 12.71 27.53 23.93
N SER A 45 13.32 27.22 22.79
CA SER A 45 14.78 27.22 22.61
C SER A 45 15.36 28.63 22.42
N GLN A 46 14.50 29.66 22.31
CA GLN A 46 14.90 31.07 22.32
C GLN A 46 14.63 31.79 23.67
N ALA A 47 14.42 31.03 24.75
CA ALA A 47 14.44 31.61 26.09
C ALA A 47 15.88 32.05 26.46
N PRO A 48 16.09 33.30 26.94
CA PRO A 48 17.42 33.77 27.30
C PRO A 48 17.95 33.02 28.53
N ASP A 49 19.18 32.54 28.37
CA ASP A 49 20.14 32.06 29.37
C ASP A 49 19.77 32.36 30.83
N ALA A 50 19.27 31.33 31.52
CA ALA A 50 19.18 31.27 32.96
C ALA A 50 19.91 30.01 33.44
N GLY A 51 21.25 30.13 33.52
CA GLY A 51 22.11 29.13 34.14
C GLY A 51 21.69 28.80 35.58
N GLY A 52 21.48 27.52 35.83
CA GLY A 52 21.40 26.90 37.15
C GLY A 52 22.11 25.55 37.12
N PRO A 53 23.02 25.22 38.05
CA PRO A 53 23.90 24.07 37.91
C PRO A 53 23.20 22.74 38.25
N LEU A 54 23.48 21.72 37.44
CA LEU A 54 23.21 20.30 37.70
C LEU A 54 24.11 19.81 38.86
N PRO A 55 23.64 18.91 39.75
CA PRO A 55 24.51 18.30 40.75
C PRO A 55 25.41 17.24 40.10
N ASP A 56 26.72 17.35 40.34
CA ASP A 56 27.76 16.39 39.96
C ASP A 56 27.60 15.07 40.73
N GLU A 57 27.49 13.95 40.01
CA GLU A 57 27.58 12.60 40.57
C GLU A 57 28.83 11.93 39.96
N ASP A 58 29.90 11.91 40.75
CA ASP A 58 31.20 11.32 40.42
C ASP A 58 31.14 9.77 40.50
N PRO A 59 31.66 9.01 39.52
CA PRO A 59 31.80 7.56 39.62
C PRO A 59 33.15 7.18 40.23
N GLN A 60 33.14 6.53 41.40
CA GLN A 60 34.35 6.02 42.06
C GLN A 60 34.64 4.55 41.65
N PRO A 61 35.82 4.22 41.09
CA PRO A 61 36.25 2.85 40.88
C PRO A 61 37.20 2.41 42.01
N GLU A 62 36.94 1.23 42.60
CA GLU A 62 37.83 0.59 43.57
C GLU A 62 38.34 -0.74 43.01
N SER A 63 39.67 -0.85 42.94
CA SER A 63 40.45 -1.99 42.46
C SER A 63 41.00 -2.84 43.61
N GLY A 64 41.27 -4.12 43.33
CA GLY A 64 42.15 -5.02 44.10
C GLY A 64 41.40 -6.30 44.52
N SER A 65 41.82 -7.53 44.20
CA SER A 65 43.16 -8.04 43.91
C SER A 65 43.10 -9.32 43.07
N ALA A 66 44.21 -9.57 42.37
CA ALA A 66 44.52 -10.75 41.59
C ALA A 66 44.85 -11.99 42.46
N ASP A 67 44.53 -13.18 41.95
CA ASP A 67 45.35 -14.38 42.12
C ASP A 67 45.17 -15.28 40.87
N GLU A 68 46.29 -15.79 40.36
CA GLU A 68 46.46 -16.48 39.07
C GLU A 68 46.68 -18.02 39.33
N PRO A 69 46.88 -18.89 38.32
CA PRO A 69 46.27 -20.22 38.28
C PRO A 69 47.24 -21.37 38.59
N THR A 70 46.70 -22.56 38.91
CA THR A 70 47.47 -23.81 38.97
C THR A 70 46.98 -24.82 37.93
N GLU A 71 47.98 -25.39 37.27
CA GLU A 71 48.02 -26.28 36.12
C GLU A 71 47.78 -27.77 36.43
N ALA A 72 47.46 -28.53 35.36
CA ALA A 72 47.84 -29.92 35.06
C ALA A 72 46.74 -31.00 35.05
N ALA A 73 46.52 -31.55 33.85
CA ALA A 73 45.81 -32.78 33.53
C ALA A 73 46.60 -34.05 33.95
N PRO A 74 46.01 -35.25 33.84
CA PRO A 74 46.38 -36.07 32.68
C PRO A 74 45.25 -36.92 32.07
N VAL A 75 45.57 -37.39 30.86
CA VAL A 75 44.84 -38.21 29.90
C VAL A 75 44.71 -39.69 30.29
N ALA A 76 43.67 -40.36 29.80
CA ALA A 76 43.65 -41.81 29.55
C ALA A 76 42.91 -42.11 28.24
N ASP A 77 43.57 -42.91 27.40
CA ASP A 77 43.27 -43.35 26.04
C ASP A 77 43.00 -44.87 26.08
N VAL A 78 41.98 -45.39 25.37
CA VAL A 78 42.03 -46.66 24.59
C VAL A 78 40.89 -46.72 23.53
N SER A 79 41.31 -46.83 22.25
CA SER A 79 40.80 -47.46 21.01
C SER A 79 39.46 -48.27 20.98
N ASP A 80 38.50 -48.05 20.04
CA ASP A 80 38.35 -48.51 18.60
C ASP A 80 37.57 -49.85 18.46
N PRO A 81 36.88 -50.27 17.34
CA PRO A 81 36.09 -49.63 16.28
C PRO A 81 34.64 -50.23 16.09
N GLU A 82 33.85 -49.63 15.19
CA GLU A 82 32.78 -50.21 14.34
C GLU A 82 31.63 -51.06 14.97
N ALA A 83 30.46 -50.44 15.13
CA ALA A 83 29.16 -51.13 15.10
C ALA A 83 28.08 -50.19 14.51
N GLU A 84 27.52 -50.62 13.39
CA GLU A 84 26.38 -50.04 12.69
C GLU A 84 25.18 -49.85 13.64
N PRO A 85 24.57 -48.65 13.74
CA PRO A 85 23.40 -48.49 14.60
C PRO A 85 22.20 -49.16 13.91
N GLU A 86 21.79 -50.33 14.39
CA GLU A 86 20.43 -50.81 14.20
C GLU A 86 19.47 -49.75 14.76
N ILE A 87 18.77 -49.07 13.86
CA ILE A 87 17.74 -48.07 14.22
C ILE A 87 16.58 -48.86 14.85
N PRO A 88 16.33 -48.74 16.18
CA PRO A 88 15.08 -49.26 16.73
C PRO A 88 13.93 -48.53 16.04
N PRO A 89 12.79 -49.20 15.73
CA PRO A 89 11.66 -48.50 15.15
C PRO A 89 11.27 -47.39 16.12
N VAL A 90 11.49 -46.14 15.70
CA VAL A 90 11.04 -44.98 16.44
C VAL A 90 9.55 -45.20 16.70
N PRO A 91 9.09 -45.16 17.97
CA PRO A 91 7.66 -45.11 18.20
C PRO A 91 7.19 -43.88 17.44
N SER A 92 6.27 -44.08 16.50
CA SER A 92 5.55 -43.01 15.82
C SER A 92 5.00 -42.12 16.93
N GLU A 93 5.73 -41.05 17.25
CA GLU A 93 5.31 -40.04 18.19
C GLU A 93 4.07 -39.45 17.55
N GLY A 94 2.94 -39.87 18.11
CA GLY A 94 1.64 -39.68 17.53
C GLY A 94 1.45 -38.24 17.08
N THR A 95 0.80 -38.10 15.93
CA THR A 95 0.09 -36.91 15.53
C THR A 95 -0.50 -36.28 16.78
N ARG A 96 0.17 -35.27 17.34
CA ARG A 96 -0.43 -34.39 18.34
C ARG A 96 -1.41 -33.58 17.53
N LEU A 97 -2.57 -34.18 17.24
CA LEU A 97 -3.76 -33.49 16.79
C LEU A 97 -3.89 -32.33 17.76
N ARG A 98 -3.62 -31.11 17.26
CA ARG A 98 -3.86 -29.88 18.02
C ARG A 98 -5.31 -30.00 18.47
N ARG A 99 -5.52 -30.28 19.75
CA ARG A 99 -6.87 -30.41 20.31
C ARG A 99 -7.51 -29.05 20.06
N ARG A 100 -8.43 -29.00 19.09
CA ARG A 100 -9.15 -27.78 18.73
C ARG A 100 -9.77 -27.27 20.01
N ARG A 101 -9.50 -26.02 20.37
CA ARG A 101 -10.17 -25.40 21.52
C ARG A 101 -11.66 -25.40 21.21
N GLU A 102 -12.42 -26.06 22.08
CA GLU A 102 -13.88 -26.10 21.97
C GLU A 102 -14.37 -24.68 22.27
N LEU A 103 -15.12 -24.11 21.32
CA LEU A 103 -15.74 -22.80 21.48
C LEU A 103 -16.82 -22.91 22.56
N ASP A 104 -16.97 -21.85 23.36
CA ASP A 104 -18.05 -21.75 24.33
C ASP A 104 -19.42 -21.97 23.64
N PRO A 105 -20.37 -22.70 24.26
CA PRO A 105 -21.66 -23.01 23.64
C PRO A 105 -22.42 -21.77 23.17
N SER A 106 -22.33 -20.65 23.90
CA SER A 106 -23.00 -19.40 23.53
C SER A 106 -22.42 -18.79 22.24
N VAL A 107 -21.10 -18.84 22.08
CA VAL A 107 -20.39 -18.36 20.89
C VAL A 107 -20.68 -19.27 19.70
N ALA A 108 -20.77 -20.58 19.92
CA ALA A 108 -21.11 -21.54 18.87
C ALA A 108 -22.55 -21.34 18.35
N GLU A 109 -23.48 -20.93 19.20
CA GLU A 109 -24.85 -20.58 18.79
C GLU A 109 -24.86 -19.31 17.94
N VAL A 110 -24.18 -18.24 18.37
CA VAL A 110 -24.07 -16.99 17.60
C VAL A 110 -23.43 -17.24 16.22
N LEU A 111 -22.37 -18.03 16.16
CA LEU A 111 -21.70 -18.36 14.90
C LEU A 111 -22.57 -19.19 13.96
N ARG A 112 -23.44 -20.06 14.48
CA ARG A 112 -24.41 -20.81 13.65
C ARG A 112 -25.48 -19.87 13.11
N GLU A 113 -26.01 -18.98 13.95
CA GLU A 113 -27.03 -18.01 13.53
C GLU A 113 -26.50 -17.07 12.44
N GLU A 114 -25.28 -16.55 12.60
CA GLU A 114 -24.64 -15.72 11.58
C GLU A 114 -24.31 -16.51 10.31
N ALA A 115 -23.85 -17.76 10.41
CA ALA A 115 -23.63 -18.61 9.24
C ALA A 115 -24.92 -18.86 8.45
N GLU A 116 -26.06 -19.09 9.13
CA GLU A 116 -27.35 -19.22 8.47
C GLU A 116 -27.79 -17.91 7.82
N ARG A 117 -27.58 -16.78 8.49
CA ARG A 117 -27.92 -15.46 7.97
C ARG A 117 -27.11 -15.11 6.72
N GLU A 118 -25.82 -15.43 6.71
CA GLU A 118 -24.93 -15.25 5.55
C GLU A 118 -25.33 -16.20 4.41
N ALA A 119 -25.64 -17.47 4.71
CA ALA A 119 -26.07 -18.43 3.70
C ALA A 119 -27.37 -18.00 3.01
N ARG A 120 -28.34 -17.48 3.75
CA ARG A 120 -29.59 -16.92 3.19
C ARG A 120 -29.32 -15.71 2.30
N GLN A 121 -28.37 -14.84 2.67
CA GLN A 121 -27.96 -13.70 1.85
C GLN A 121 -27.23 -14.13 0.57
N ARG A 122 -26.32 -15.11 0.66
CA ARG A 122 -25.67 -15.69 -0.52
C ARG A 122 -26.69 -16.31 -1.46
N ALA A 123 -27.62 -17.11 -0.94
CA ALA A 123 -28.66 -17.74 -1.74
C ALA A 123 -29.54 -16.72 -2.49
N ALA A 124 -29.87 -15.59 -1.85
CA ALA A 124 -30.62 -14.51 -2.48
C ALA A 124 -29.80 -13.77 -3.56
N ARG A 125 -28.49 -13.60 -3.35
CA ARG A 125 -27.57 -13.00 -4.35
C ARG A 125 -27.20 -13.95 -5.48
N SER A 126 -27.19 -15.25 -5.22
CA SER A 126 -26.90 -16.31 -6.18
C SER A 126 -28.15 -16.82 -6.89
N ALA A 127 -29.25 -16.05 -6.86
CA ALA A 127 -30.37 -16.30 -7.77
C ALA A 127 -29.78 -16.43 -9.19
N PRO A 128 -30.14 -17.49 -9.94
CA PRO A 128 -29.47 -17.83 -11.19
C PRO A 128 -29.54 -16.62 -12.11
N LEU A 129 -28.36 -16.05 -12.38
CA LEU A 129 -28.17 -15.05 -13.42
C LEU A 129 -28.70 -15.70 -14.70
N GLU A 130 -29.81 -15.20 -15.23
CA GLU A 130 -30.34 -15.67 -16.50
C GLU A 130 -29.25 -15.46 -17.55
N SER A 131 -28.66 -16.56 -18.02
CA SER A 131 -27.75 -16.54 -19.15
C SER A 131 -28.55 -15.95 -20.31
N GLN A 132 -28.16 -14.77 -20.79
CA GLN A 132 -28.72 -14.20 -22.01
C GLN A 132 -27.91 -14.72 -23.20
N PRO A 133 -28.37 -15.77 -23.90
CA PRO A 133 -27.69 -16.27 -25.11
C PRO A 133 -27.82 -15.33 -26.31
N GLU A 134 -28.54 -14.21 -26.19
CA GLU A 134 -28.76 -13.21 -27.25
C GLU A 134 -27.72 -12.09 -27.26
N LEU A 135 -26.51 -12.31 -26.73
CA LEU A 135 -25.36 -11.47 -27.06
C LEU A 135 -24.84 -11.97 -28.41
N GLY A 136 -25.32 -11.35 -29.50
CA GLY A 136 -25.05 -11.70 -30.92
C GLY A 136 -23.58 -11.61 -31.35
N LEU A 137 -22.73 -12.40 -30.70
CA LEU A 137 -21.35 -12.68 -31.10
C LEU A 137 -21.37 -13.98 -31.89
N SER A 138 -21.79 -13.90 -33.15
CA SER A 138 -21.56 -15.00 -34.09
C SER A 138 -20.06 -15.10 -34.38
N ASP A 139 -19.51 -16.27 -34.08
CA ASP A 139 -18.19 -16.74 -34.50
C ASP A 139 -18.06 -16.59 -36.03
N PRO A 140 -17.13 -15.77 -36.55
CA PRO A 140 -16.95 -15.66 -37.99
C PRO A 140 -16.27 -16.92 -38.50
N GLY A 141 -17.08 -17.86 -38.99
CA GLY A 141 -16.62 -19.01 -39.74
C GLY A 141 -15.83 -18.60 -41.00
N PRO A 142 -14.90 -19.45 -41.46
CA PRO A 142 -13.91 -19.06 -42.46
C PRO A 142 -14.52 -19.12 -43.87
N THR A 143 -14.94 -17.98 -44.41
CA THR A 143 -14.96 -17.73 -45.87
C THR A 143 -15.05 -16.23 -46.16
N GLU A 144 -13.90 -15.68 -46.59
CA GLU A 144 -13.61 -14.46 -47.38
C GLU A 144 -14.80 -13.69 -48.00
N PRO A 145 -14.75 -12.33 -48.11
CA PRO A 145 -13.56 -11.55 -48.49
C PRO A 145 -13.19 -10.39 -47.55
N SER A 146 -11.87 -10.09 -47.49
CA SER A 146 -11.18 -8.94 -46.86
C SER A 146 -12.03 -8.02 -45.97
N LEU A 147 -12.08 -8.34 -44.67
CA LEU A 147 -12.83 -7.63 -43.63
C LEU A 147 -12.13 -6.36 -43.10
N SER A 148 -10.87 -6.10 -43.47
CA SER A 148 -10.09 -4.99 -42.90
C SER A 148 -10.69 -3.61 -43.23
N ASP A 149 -11.16 -3.41 -44.46
CA ASP A 149 -11.58 -2.07 -44.91
C ASP A 149 -12.99 -1.71 -44.40
N ALA A 150 -13.85 -2.71 -44.19
CA ALA A 150 -15.20 -2.53 -43.66
C ALA A 150 -15.22 -2.31 -42.14
N GLU A 151 -14.32 -2.97 -41.40
CA GLU A 151 -14.17 -2.81 -39.96
C GLU A 151 -13.55 -1.45 -39.59
N GLU A 152 -12.60 -0.96 -40.40
CA GLU A 152 -12.04 0.39 -40.25
C GLU A 152 -13.13 1.46 -40.45
N ASP A 153 -13.98 1.33 -41.47
CA ASP A 153 -15.08 2.27 -41.73
C ASP A 153 -16.12 2.29 -40.60
N GLU A 154 -16.41 1.15 -39.99
CA GLU A 154 -17.34 1.05 -38.87
C GLU A 154 -16.76 1.64 -37.57
N SER A 155 -15.46 1.42 -37.32
CA SER A 155 -14.75 2.04 -36.21
C SER A 155 -14.66 3.57 -36.36
N ALA A 156 -14.44 4.05 -37.59
CA ALA A 156 -14.41 5.47 -37.92
C ALA A 156 -15.79 6.12 -37.76
N ARG A 157 -16.88 5.43 -38.13
CA ARG A 157 -18.26 5.88 -37.85
C ARG A 157 -18.54 5.96 -36.34
N ARG A 158 -18.25 4.91 -35.58
CA ARG A 158 -18.47 4.89 -34.12
C ARG A 158 -17.69 5.98 -33.40
N SER A 159 -16.46 6.27 -33.82
CA SER A 159 -15.66 7.36 -33.24
C SER A 159 -16.25 8.74 -33.53
N ARG A 160 -16.81 8.97 -34.72
CA ARG A 160 -17.51 10.21 -35.10
C ARG A 160 -18.78 10.42 -34.27
N GLU A 161 -19.61 9.38 -34.15
CA GLU A 161 -20.84 9.42 -33.35
C GLU A 161 -20.55 9.68 -31.86
N ALA A 162 -19.49 9.06 -31.31
CA ALA A 162 -19.06 9.30 -29.95
C ALA A 162 -18.59 10.75 -29.73
N ARG A 163 -17.82 11.31 -30.68
CA ARG A 163 -17.36 12.72 -30.63
C ARG A 163 -18.53 13.70 -30.72
N GLU A 164 -19.50 13.47 -31.60
CA GLU A 164 -20.70 14.30 -31.70
C GLU A 164 -21.57 14.24 -30.43
N ARG A 165 -21.67 13.06 -29.81
CA ARG A 165 -22.38 12.90 -28.54
C ARG A 165 -21.66 13.62 -27.40
N MET A 166 -20.33 13.59 -27.37
CA MET A 166 -19.54 14.35 -26.39
C MET A 166 -19.60 15.86 -26.64
N ALA A 167 -19.64 16.31 -27.89
CA ALA A 167 -19.81 17.72 -28.24
C ALA A 167 -21.18 18.26 -27.77
N ARG A 168 -22.25 17.49 -27.99
CA ARG A 168 -23.59 17.83 -27.47
C ARG A 168 -23.65 17.86 -25.95
N MET A 169 -23.00 16.92 -25.26
CA MET A 169 -22.92 16.91 -23.79
C MET A 169 -22.08 18.07 -23.23
N ARG A 170 -21.13 18.60 -24.01
CA ARG A 170 -20.30 19.76 -23.65
C ARG A 170 -21.01 21.10 -23.86
N GLY A 171 -22.17 21.10 -24.51
CA GLY A 171 -22.94 22.32 -24.80
C GLY A 171 -22.42 23.11 -26.00
N GLU A 172 -21.60 22.50 -26.86
CA GLU A 172 -21.16 23.11 -28.12
C GLU A 172 -22.21 22.78 -29.18
N GLU A 173 -23.25 23.61 -29.29
CA GLU A 173 -24.14 23.54 -30.45
C GLU A 173 -23.36 23.98 -31.71
N PRO A 174 -23.47 23.27 -32.84
CA PRO A 174 -22.91 23.76 -34.10
C PRO A 174 -23.68 25.01 -34.49
N VAL A 175 -23.04 26.16 -34.30
CA VAL A 175 -23.51 27.46 -34.78
C VAL A 175 -23.67 27.37 -36.30
N THR A 176 -24.92 27.31 -36.75
CA THR A 176 -25.26 27.62 -38.13
C THR A 176 -25.00 29.13 -38.34
N PRO A 177 -24.22 29.54 -39.34
CA PRO A 177 -23.95 30.95 -39.56
C PRO A 177 -25.22 31.61 -40.12
N THR A 178 -25.98 32.25 -39.24
CA THR A 178 -26.98 33.24 -39.63
C THR A 178 -26.28 34.60 -39.60
N PRO A 179 -26.23 35.36 -40.69
CA PRO A 179 -25.67 36.71 -40.65
C PRO A 179 -26.67 37.65 -39.96
N ASP A 180 -26.12 38.67 -39.30
CA ASP A 180 -26.79 39.82 -38.69
C ASP A 180 -27.32 39.68 -37.26
N ARG A 181 -26.41 39.89 -36.29
CA ARG A 181 -26.66 40.79 -35.15
C ARG A 181 -25.33 41.21 -34.49
N PRO A 182 -25.18 42.49 -34.07
CA PRO A 182 -23.93 42.96 -33.51
C PRO A 182 -23.71 42.42 -32.09
N ALA A 183 -22.43 42.20 -31.80
CA ALA A 183 -21.90 41.62 -30.58
C ALA A 183 -22.13 42.54 -29.36
N GLU A 184 -22.79 42.02 -28.34
CA GLU A 184 -22.66 42.50 -26.96
C GLU A 184 -21.79 41.50 -26.19
N GLU A 185 -20.77 42.03 -25.55
CA GLU A 185 -19.70 41.32 -24.84
C GLU A 185 -20.27 40.52 -23.66
N ALA A 186 -20.50 39.22 -23.86
CA ALA A 186 -20.73 38.29 -22.76
C ALA A 186 -19.37 37.86 -22.17
N THR A 187 -19.00 38.45 -21.03
CA THR A 187 -17.81 38.05 -20.27
C THR A 187 -17.92 36.58 -19.80
N PRO A 188 -16.84 35.76 -19.91
CA PRO A 188 -16.86 34.34 -19.52
C PRO A 188 -16.98 34.08 -18.01
N ALA A 189 -16.92 35.12 -17.17
CA ALA A 189 -17.08 35.02 -15.73
C ALA A 189 -18.54 34.85 -15.30
N ALA A 190 -19.50 35.43 -16.04
CA ALA A 190 -20.92 35.35 -15.69
C ALA A 190 -21.54 33.97 -15.98
N THR A 191 -21.06 33.28 -17.01
CA THR A 191 -21.52 31.93 -17.37
C THR A 191 -20.92 30.84 -16.46
N ALA A 192 -19.72 31.06 -15.93
CA ALA A 192 -19.11 30.18 -14.93
C ALA A 192 -19.80 30.29 -13.55
N ALA A 193 -20.20 31.50 -13.15
CA ALA A 193 -20.95 31.75 -11.92
C ALA A 193 -22.37 31.14 -11.99
N SER A 194 -23.09 31.34 -13.09
CA SER A 194 -24.44 30.78 -13.28
C SER A 194 -24.47 29.24 -13.33
N ARG A 195 -23.39 28.59 -13.81
CA ARG A 195 -23.25 27.13 -13.81
C ARG A 195 -22.91 26.56 -12.42
N ARG A 196 -22.27 27.34 -11.56
CA ARG A 196 -21.99 27.03 -10.14
C ARG A 196 -23.26 27.06 -9.29
N GLU A 197 -24.26 27.83 -9.73
CA GLU A 197 -25.54 28.06 -9.03
C GLU A 197 -26.63 27.04 -9.39
N LEU A 198 -26.41 26.23 -10.44
CA LEU A 198 -27.35 25.22 -10.92
C LEU A 198 -27.02 23.78 -10.48
N LEU A 199 -25.88 23.59 -9.82
CA LEU A 199 -25.43 22.31 -9.30
C LEU A 199 -25.44 22.38 -7.77
N PRO A 200 -26.00 21.38 -7.06
CA PRO A 200 -25.89 21.28 -5.61
C PRO A 200 -24.43 21.45 -5.17
N ASP A 201 -24.19 22.30 -4.15
CA ASP A 201 -22.85 22.75 -3.80
C ASP A 201 -21.99 21.56 -3.34
N ILE A 202 -20.91 21.29 -4.08
CA ILE A 202 -20.02 20.13 -3.86
C ILE A 202 -19.32 20.21 -2.50
N GLU A 203 -19.18 21.43 -1.97
CA GLU A 203 -18.62 21.70 -0.64
C GLU A 203 -19.61 21.34 0.47
N GLU A 204 -20.90 21.59 0.28
CA GLU A 204 -21.98 21.21 1.20
C GLU A 204 -22.16 19.68 1.23
N ILE A 205 -22.05 19.02 0.07
CA ILE A 205 -22.10 17.56 -0.01
C ILE A 205 -20.90 16.93 0.71
N ASN A 206 -19.69 17.46 0.56
CA ASN A 206 -18.53 16.95 1.29
C ASN A 206 -18.58 17.27 2.79
N GLN A 207 -19.16 18.40 3.19
CA GLN A 207 -19.36 18.75 4.58
C GLN A 207 -20.42 17.84 5.24
N THR A 208 -21.52 17.55 4.56
CA THR A 208 -22.57 16.64 5.07
C THR A 208 -22.11 15.17 5.08
N LEU A 209 -21.29 14.74 4.13
CA LEU A 209 -20.70 13.40 4.13
C LEU A 209 -19.65 13.22 5.25
N ARG A 210 -18.79 14.21 5.50
CA ARG A 210 -17.85 14.15 6.64
C ARG A 210 -18.57 14.24 7.99
N ALA A 211 -19.56 15.13 8.12
CA ALA A 211 -20.36 15.25 9.34
C ALA A 211 -21.24 14.00 9.62
N SER A 212 -21.64 13.23 8.60
CA SER A 212 -22.34 11.95 8.79
C SER A 212 -21.42 10.76 9.05
N SER A 213 -20.15 10.84 8.60
CA SER A 213 -19.08 9.89 8.92
C SER A 213 -18.56 10.09 10.36
N GLU A 214 -18.60 11.31 10.89
CA GLU A 214 -18.40 11.62 12.31
C GLU A 214 -19.71 11.48 13.11
N ARG A 215 -20.36 10.31 13.02
CA ARG A 215 -21.43 10.00 13.97
C ARG A 215 -20.83 9.70 15.35
N ARG A 216 -20.71 10.77 16.14
CA ARG A 216 -21.14 10.84 17.55
C ARG A 216 -20.68 9.67 18.44
N SER A 217 -19.47 9.78 19.00
CA SER A 217 -19.18 9.16 20.29
C SER A 217 -20.12 9.80 21.32
N MET A 218 -21.12 9.04 21.74
CA MET A 218 -22.07 9.48 22.75
C MET A 218 -21.43 9.22 24.10
N GLU A 219 -20.83 10.25 24.67
CA GLU A 219 -20.39 10.23 26.06
C GLU A 219 -21.64 10.08 26.94
N THR A 220 -21.89 8.87 27.41
CA THR A 220 -22.93 8.57 28.39
C THR A 220 -22.40 9.00 29.76
N PRO A 221 -23.18 9.72 30.59
CA PRO A 221 -22.70 10.28 31.85
C PRO A 221 -22.64 9.23 32.98
N GLN A 222 -22.34 7.97 32.68
CA GLN A 222 -22.26 6.91 33.67
C GLN A 222 -20.99 6.08 33.45
N GLY A 223 -19.95 6.52 34.18
CA GLY A 223 -18.98 5.71 34.90
C GLY A 223 -18.55 4.37 34.29
N ARG A 224 -17.32 4.37 33.79
CA ARG A 224 -16.31 3.31 33.98
C ARG A 224 -16.86 1.88 33.93
N ALA A 225 -17.01 1.36 32.72
CA ALA A 225 -16.67 -0.03 32.46
C ALA A 225 -15.44 0.00 31.55
N VAL A 226 -14.30 -0.47 32.08
CA VAL A 226 -13.15 -0.87 31.26
C VAL A 226 -13.61 -2.13 30.54
N VAL A 227 -14.34 -1.97 29.45
CA VAL A 227 -14.47 -3.02 28.44
C VAL A 227 -13.16 -2.89 27.68
N GLU A 228 -12.25 -3.85 27.90
CA GLU A 228 -11.14 -4.07 26.98
C GLU A 228 -11.73 -4.05 25.58
N GLU A 229 -11.32 -3.05 24.79
CA GLU A 229 -11.68 -2.87 23.39
C GLU A 229 -11.09 -4.03 22.57
N GLU A 230 -11.70 -5.21 22.70
CA GLU A 230 -11.65 -6.27 21.70
C GLU A 230 -12.90 -6.15 20.83
N ALA A 231 -13.10 -4.99 20.21
CA ALA A 231 -14.07 -4.85 19.14
C ALA A 231 -13.60 -3.79 18.14
N GLU A 232 -13.64 -4.19 16.87
CA GLU A 232 -13.54 -3.35 15.67
C GLU A 232 -12.13 -3.03 15.13
N ALA A 233 -11.31 -4.07 14.97
CA ALA A 233 -10.24 -4.08 13.97
C ALA A 233 -10.55 -5.00 12.77
N GLU A 234 -11.79 -5.03 12.28
CA GLU A 234 -12.12 -5.63 10.98
C GLU A 234 -11.80 -4.68 9.80
N ARG A 235 -10.75 -3.85 9.92
CA ARG A 235 -10.27 -3.00 8.83
C ARG A 235 -8.90 -3.46 8.36
N SER A 236 -8.93 -4.13 7.21
CA SER A 236 -7.82 -4.36 6.26
C SER A 236 -6.88 -5.56 6.52
N SER A 237 -7.42 -6.77 6.51
CA SER A 237 -6.60 -7.99 6.35
C SER A 237 -5.71 -7.97 5.09
N PHE A 238 -6.10 -7.23 4.05
CA PHE A 238 -5.30 -7.02 2.83
C PHE A 238 -4.04 -6.17 3.05
N SER A 239 -4.10 -5.12 3.88
CA SER A 239 -2.96 -4.22 4.10
C SER A 239 -1.86 -4.91 4.92
N ASN A 240 -2.25 -5.77 5.86
CA ASN A 240 -1.31 -6.59 6.62
C ASN A 240 -0.63 -7.66 5.75
N GLY A 241 -1.36 -8.23 4.79
CA GLY A 241 -0.76 -9.13 3.78
C GLY A 241 0.26 -8.41 2.90
N PHE A 242 -0.08 -7.22 2.40
CA PHE A 242 0.84 -6.40 1.60
C PHE A 242 2.10 -5.99 2.38
N ARG A 243 1.94 -5.59 3.65
CA ARG A 243 3.08 -5.26 4.53
C ARG A 243 3.99 -6.48 4.76
N LEU A 244 3.42 -7.67 4.93
CA LEU A 244 4.20 -8.90 5.06
C LEU A 244 5.00 -9.18 3.79
N VAL A 245 4.37 -9.07 2.62
CA VAL A 245 5.06 -9.27 1.33
C VAL A 245 6.16 -8.22 1.13
N LEU A 246 5.90 -6.95 1.45
CA LEU A 246 6.90 -5.89 1.36
C LEU A 246 8.07 -6.13 2.33
N ALA A 247 7.79 -6.55 3.56
CA ALA A 247 8.82 -6.91 4.52
C ALA A 247 9.67 -8.10 4.03
N LEU A 248 9.04 -9.12 3.42
CA LEU A 248 9.74 -10.25 2.84
C LEU A 248 10.59 -9.84 1.64
N ALA A 249 10.10 -8.93 0.79
CA ALA A 249 10.86 -8.38 -0.33
C ALA A 249 12.09 -7.59 0.17
N ILE A 250 11.93 -6.73 1.18
CA ILE A 250 13.03 -6.01 1.82
C ILE A 250 14.04 -7.00 2.42
N PHE A 251 13.55 -8.05 3.09
CA PHE A 251 14.42 -9.08 3.66
C PHE A 251 15.21 -9.83 2.58
N ALA A 252 14.57 -10.21 1.46
CA ALA A 252 15.25 -10.83 0.33
C ALA A 252 16.32 -9.90 -0.27
N VAL A 253 16.02 -8.61 -0.45
CA VAL A 253 17.02 -7.63 -0.91
C VAL A 253 18.17 -7.50 0.08
N ALA A 254 17.89 -7.41 1.38
CA ALA A 254 18.91 -7.36 2.41
C ALA A 254 19.79 -8.62 2.39
N PHE A 255 19.18 -9.80 2.22
CA PHE A 255 19.88 -11.08 2.13
C PHE A 255 20.79 -11.16 0.89
N TYR A 256 20.34 -10.61 -0.25
CA TYR A 256 21.17 -10.47 -1.45
C TYR A 256 22.36 -9.52 -1.23
N LEU A 257 22.13 -8.36 -0.59
CA LEU A 257 23.20 -7.38 -0.31
C LEU A 257 24.22 -7.91 0.72
N LEU A 258 23.76 -8.68 1.70
CA LEU A 258 24.58 -9.25 2.76
C LEU A 258 25.13 -10.65 2.41
N ALA A 259 24.81 -11.18 1.23
CA ALA A 259 25.27 -12.49 0.76
C ALA A 259 26.79 -12.72 0.90
N PRO A 260 27.69 -11.78 0.48
CA PRO A 260 29.13 -11.99 0.63
C PRO A 260 29.56 -12.04 2.10
N THR A 261 28.97 -11.19 2.93
CA THR A 261 29.26 -11.13 4.37
C THR A 261 28.81 -12.41 5.09
N ILE A 262 27.68 -12.98 4.68
CA ILE A 262 27.17 -14.26 5.22
C ILE A 262 28.08 -15.43 4.79
N ALA A 263 28.55 -15.42 3.54
CA ALA A 263 29.47 -16.44 3.02
C ALA A 263 30.82 -16.44 3.75
N ASP A 264 31.36 -15.25 4.09
CA ASP A 264 32.61 -15.11 4.83
C ASP A 264 32.51 -15.65 6.27
N VAL A 265 31.38 -15.42 6.94
CA VAL A 265 31.15 -15.88 8.32
C VAL A 265 30.80 -17.37 8.37
N PHE A 266 30.08 -17.88 7.37
CA PHE A 266 29.64 -19.28 7.30
C PHE A 266 30.03 -19.92 5.96
N PRO A 267 31.25 -20.45 5.84
CA PRO A 267 31.74 -21.04 4.59
C PRO A 267 30.88 -22.21 4.07
N GLY A 268 30.21 -22.94 4.97
CA GLY A 268 29.29 -24.02 4.59
C GLY A 268 28.03 -23.55 3.84
N LEU A 269 27.66 -22.28 3.94
CA LEU A 269 26.50 -21.69 3.26
C LEU A 269 26.86 -21.03 1.91
N GLU A 270 28.15 -20.90 1.58
CA GLU A 270 28.64 -20.30 0.33
C GLU A 270 27.93 -20.84 -0.93
N PRO A 271 27.82 -22.17 -1.17
CA PRO A 271 27.18 -22.66 -2.39
C PRO A 271 25.68 -22.33 -2.47
N LEU A 272 24.98 -22.27 -1.33
CA LEU A 272 23.57 -21.89 -1.29
C LEU A 272 23.39 -20.39 -1.56
N MET A 273 24.26 -19.56 -1.00
CA MET A 273 24.24 -18.11 -1.24
C MET A 273 24.57 -17.80 -2.69
N ALA A 274 25.57 -18.46 -3.27
CA ALA A 274 25.93 -18.31 -4.67
C ALA A 274 24.77 -18.70 -5.62
N ALA A 275 24.10 -19.82 -5.34
CA ALA A 275 22.93 -20.24 -6.12
C ALA A 275 21.75 -19.26 -6.01
N TYR A 276 21.55 -18.65 -4.84
CA TYR A 276 20.53 -17.62 -4.63
C TYR A 276 20.84 -16.33 -5.40
N VAL A 277 22.07 -15.81 -5.28
CA VAL A 277 22.54 -14.61 -5.99
C VAL A 277 22.43 -14.80 -7.50
N ALA A 278 22.87 -15.96 -8.01
CA ALA A 278 22.79 -16.28 -9.44
C ALA A 278 21.34 -16.25 -9.98
N GLN A 279 20.37 -16.74 -9.20
CA GLN A 279 18.95 -16.67 -9.59
C GLN A 279 18.43 -15.23 -9.63
N ILE A 280 18.82 -14.39 -8.67
CA ILE A 280 18.44 -12.98 -8.66
C ILE A 280 19.08 -12.24 -9.84
N ASP A 281 20.35 -12.50 -10.13
CA ASP A 281 21.05 -11.87 -11.25
C ASP A 281 20.42 -12.30 -12.59
N ALA A 282 20.08 -13.57 -12.75
CA ALA A 282 19.34 -14.05 -13.92
C ALA A 282 17.98 -13.35 -14.07
N ALA A 283 17.23 -13.20 -12.97
CA ALA A 283 15.95 -12.49 -12.98
C ALA A 283 16.10 -11.00 -13.34
N ARG A 284 17.15 -10.33 -12.83
CA ARG A 284 17.46 -8.92 -13.15
C ARG A 284 17.82 -8.74 -14.62
N LEU A 285 18.71 -9.59 -15.14
CA LEU A 285 19.11 -9.55 -16.55
C LEU A 285 17.92 -9.87 -17.49
N TRP A 286 17.05 -10.79 -17.09
CA TRP A 286 15.81 -11.05 -17.83
C TRP A 286 14.90 -9.82 -17.86
N LEU A 287 14.69 -9.15 -16.72
CA LEU A 287 13.87 -7.93 -16.63
C LEU A 287 14.47 -6.81 -17.49
N ASP A 288 15.78 -6.61 -17.42
CA ASP A 288 16.51 -5.62 -18.22
C ASP A 288 16.34 -5.86 -19.73
N GLY A 289 16.40 -7.13 -20.15
CA GLY A 289 16.10 -7.53 -21.53
C GLY A 289 14.68 -7.18 -21.97
N GLN A 290 13.68 -7.40 -21.11
CA GLN A 290 12.28 -7.04 -21.40
C GLN A 290 12.10 -5.52 -21.52
N VAL A 291 12.69 -4.76 -20.60
CA VAL A 291 12.63 -3.28 -20.64
C VAL A 291 13.30 -2.75 -21.90
N THR A 292 14.47 -3.26 -22.25
CA THR A 292 15.20 -2.87 -23.46
C THR A 292 14.39 -3.20 -24.72
N ALA A 293 13.79 -4.38 -24.81
CA ALA A 293 12.95 -4.76 -25.94
C ALA A 293 11.72 -3.84 -26.09
N LEU A 294 11.07 -3.50 -24.96
CA LEU A 294 9.93 -2.59 -24.94
C LEU A 294 10.33 -1.17 -25.39
N LEU A 295 11.49 -0.67 -24.93
CA LEU A 295 12.01 0.63 -25.37
C LEU A 295 12.34 0.65 -26.87
N GLN A 296 12.92 -0.42 -27.41
CA GLN A 296 13.19 -0.54 -28.85
C GLN A 296 11.90 -0.59 -29.68
N MET A 297 10.87 -1.29 -29.18
CA MET A 297 9.55 -1.32 -29.84
C MET A 297 8.90 0.07 -29.86
N LEU A 298 8.96 0.82 -28.76
CA LEU A 298 8.43 2.19 -28.68
C LEU A 298 9.17 3.15 -29.63
N ASP A 299 10.49 3.04 -29.72
CA ASP A 299 11.31 3.84 -30.62
C ASP A 299 10.99 3.54 -32.10
N GLY A 300 10.82 2.25 -32.43
CA GLY A 300 10.38 1.80 -33.74
C GLY A 300 9.02 2.39 -34.13
N MET A 301 8.03 2.33 -33.25
CA MET A 301 6.70 2.91 -33.49
C MET A 301 6.71 4.44 -33.64
N SER A 302 7.62 5.15 -32.95
CA SER A 302 7.73 6.61 -33.06
C SER A 302 8.42 7.04 -34.37
N SER A 303 9.30 6.19 -34.88
CA SER A 303 10.11 6.45 -36.08
C SER A 303 9.34 6.25 -37.39
N GLU A 304 8.17 5.60 -37.34
CA GLU A 304 7.35 5.28 -38.52
C GLU A 304 6.41 6.42 -38.95
N ALA A 305 6.55 7.62 -38.37
CA ALA A 305 5.83 8.81 -38.85
C ALA A 305 6.42 9.26 -40.21
N PRO A 306 5.66 9.16 -41.33
CA PRO A 306 6.17 9.55 -42.63
C PRO A 306 6.45 11.06 -42.66
N PRO A 307 7.49 11.52 -43.38
CA PRO A 307 7.70 12.94 -43.59
C PRO A 307 6.48 13.50 -44.33
N ALA A 308 5.88 14.55 -43.77
CA ALA A 308 4.82 15.29 -44.45
C ALA A 308 5.42 15.98 -45.67
N GLU A 309 5.12 15.46 -46.86
CA GLU A 309 5.25 16.17 -48.15
C GLU A 309 4.02 17.04 -48.42
#